data_AF-A0A178TMU0-F1
#
_entry.id   AF-A0A178TMU0-F1
#
_cell.length_a   1.000
_cell.length_b   1.000
_cell.length_c   1.000
_cell.angle_alpha   90.00
_cell.angle_beta   90.00
_cell.angle_gamma   90.00
#
_symmetry.space_group_name_H-M   'P 1'
#
loop_
_entity.id
_entity.type
_entity.pdbx_description
1 polymer ?
#
loop_
_entity_poly.entity_id
_entity_poly.type
_entity_poly.pdbx_seq_one_letter_code
_entity_poly.pdbx_strand_id
1 'polypeptide(L)'
;MNFTEKTEEHTPLIEVIGYQFERVHTGVIKWLLDSEYQDVPMEEKRKIIERIYEKSHQSSPFASDQVEEIICHPEYAFARTRRIDLVVEIKMADGNRKYIVMEMKVDTIPGGKQLQGTYNDFCCRHSDQKDDTLFLLLLFGTAQVFKIPDVPPFHVWKLSDIIDVFQGVEVSHPIYAEWMRVLEREQDRARHVEERLAGIGGKEKDKGWKRHGYRNRFSFFYYLYDQLRKYSRHGAEQWKIHGSPHNPLMNFTWMPTTLFGKPVHVYFEFNYEHLFFKLADQEQKLTRDELTLCSVPVTPRYMSRFVETEGHRLALCFCLKNSFPSRNLVHFVEKVCKICKIFGGEVNVWLGECMAVDHDRLFKELITTFFV
;
A
#
# COMPACT_ATOMS: atom_id res chain seq x y z
N MET A 1 -17.95 -33.82 -34.23
CA MET A 1 -16.93 -32.77 -34.00
C MET A 1 -17.25 -32.12 -32.68
N ASN A 2 -16.32 -32.25 -31.73
CA ASN A 2 -16.47 -31.82 -30.35
C ASN A 2 -16.55 -30.30 -30.27
N PHE A 3 -17.66 -29.80 -29.71
CA PHE A 3 -17.71 -28.46 -29.13
C PHE A 3 -16.95 -28.53 -27.80
N THR A 4 -15.69 -28.11 -27.80
CA THR A 4 -15.00 -27.81 -26.54
C THR A 4 -15.65 -26.56 -25.95
N GLU A 5 -16.42 -26.77 -24.88
CA GLU A 5 -16.83 -25.74 -23.94
C GLU A 5 -15.61 -24.91 -23.55
N LYS A 6 -15.56 -23.66 -24.02
CA LYS A 6 -14.81 -22.64 -23.30
C LYS A 6 -15.63 -22.35 -22.06
N THR A 7 -15.26 -22.95 -20.94
CA THR A 7 -15.68 -22.48 -19.62
C THR A 7 -15.25 -21.02 -19.52
N GLU A 8 -16.19 -20.09 -19.71
CA GLU A 8 -16.05 -18.74 -19.19
C GLU A 8 -15.88 -18.92 -17.68
N GLU A 9 -14.65 -18.74 -17.18
CA GLU A 9 -14.41 -18.64 -15.75
C GLU A 9 -15.26 -17.47 -15.24
N HIS A 10 -16.41 -17.79 -14.64
CA HIS A 10 -17.22 -16.83 -13.91
C HIS A 10 -16.30 -16.15 -12.90
N THR A 11 -15.89 -14.92 -13.20
CA THR A 11 -15.10 -14.13 -12.27
C THR A 11 -16.01 -13.87 -11.08
N PRO A 12 -15.66 -14.35 -9.88
CA PRO A 12 -16.51 -14.24 -8.71
C PRO A 12 -16.91 -12.78 -8.46
N LEU A 13 -18.16 -12.54 -8.07
CA LEU A 13 -18.70 -11.19 -7.85
C LEU A 13 -17.84 -10.41 -6.84
N ILE A 14 -17.35 -11.09 -5.80
CA ILE A 14 -16.47 -10.49 -4.78
C ILE A 14 -15.05 -10.25 -5.34
N GLU A 15 -14.60 -11.04 -6.30
CA GLU A 15 -13.30 -10.83 -6.97
C GLU A 15 -13.34 -9.58 -7.89
N VAL A 16 -14.51 -9.28 -8.47
CA VAL A 16 -14.74 -8.08 -9.28
C VAL A 16 -15.05 -6.84 -8.43
N ILE A 17 -15.91 -6.95 -7.41
CA ILE A 17 -16.46 -5.82 -6.64
C ILE A 17 -15.74 -5.61 -5.31
N GLY A 18 -15.35 -6.70 -4.63
CA GLY A 18 -14.80 -6.68 -3.28
C GLY A 18 -13.56 -5.81 -3.11
N TYR A 19 -12.80 -5.73 -4.19
CA TYR A 19 -11.56 -4.99 -4.23
C TYR A 19 -11.63 -3.70 -5.07
N GLN A 20 -12.82 -3.33 -5.55
CA GLN A 20 -13.11 -2.00 -6.06
C GLN A 20 -13.73 -1.10 -4.99
N PHE A 21 -14.33 -1.69 -3.95
CA PHE A 21 -15.01 -0.96 -2.89
C PHE A 21 -14.75 -1.59 -1.52
N GLU A 22 -14.14 -0.81 -0.62
CA GLU A 22 -13.99 -1.12 0.82
C GLU A 22 -15.32 -1.62 1.44
N ARG A 23 -16.45 -1.09 0.94
CA ARG A 23 -17.82 -1.42 1.33
C ARG A 23 -18.19 -2.90 1.26
N VAL A 24 -17.57 -3.70 0.40
CA VAL A 24 -17.87 -5.15 0.37
C VAL A 24 -17.29 -5.82 1.61
N HIS A 25 -16.06 -5.50 1.98
CA HIS A 25 -15.44 -6.01 3.21
C HIS A 25 -16.24 -5.55 4.44
N THR A 26 -16.64 -4.27 4.46
CA THR A 26 -17.55 -3.72 5.48
C THR A 26 -18.86 -4.51 5.55
N GLY A 27 -19.49 -4.80 4.41
CA GLY A 27 -20.75 -5.52 4.35
C GLY A 27 -20.66 -6.96 4.84
N VAL A 28 -19.61 -7.69 4.45
CA VAL A 28 -19.39 -9.08 4.91
C VAL A 28 -19.10 -9.10 6.41
N ILE A 29 -18.25 -8.19 6.92
CA ILE A 29 -17.95 -8.12 8.36
C ILE A 29 -19.20 -7.71 9.16
N LYS A 30 -20.02 -6.76 8.68
CA LYS A 30 -21.32 -6.43 9.27
C LYS A 30 -22.20 -7.68 9.32
N TRP A 31 -22.33 -8.39 8.20
CA TRP A 31 -23.17 -9.59 8.13
C TRP A 31 -22.71 -10.68 9.10
N LEU A 32 -21.40 -10.88 9.24
CA LEU A 32 -20.82 -11.83 10.18
C LEU A 32 -21.04 -11.47 11.65
N LEU A 33 -21.05 -10.18 12.01
CA LEU A 33 -21.02 -9.72 13.40
C LEU A 33 -22.37 -9.24 13.94
N ASP A 34 -23.20 -8.61 13.11
CA ASP A 34 -24.39 -7.90 13.56
C ASP A 34 -25.49 -8.87 14.03
N SER A 35 -26.03 -8.62 15.22
CA SER A 35 -27.13 -9.38 15.83
C SER A 35 -28.40 -9.38 14.97
N GLU A 36 -28.58 -8.41 14.07
CA GLU A 36 -29.70 -8.39 13.12
C GLU A 36 -29.73 -9.66 12.24
N TYR A 37 -28.58 -10.22 11.89
CA TYR A 37 -28.45 -11.38 10.99
C TYR A 37 -28.44 -12.70 11.78
N GLN A 38 -29.59 -13.36 11.84
CA GLN A 38 -29.77 -14.60 12.61
C GLN A 38 -29.20 -15.85 11.94
N ASP A 39 -28.84 -15.76 10.66
CA ASP A 39 -28.19 -16.83 9.89
C ASP A 39 -26.73 -17.07 10.32
N VAL A 40 -26.12 -16.11 11.03
CA VAL A 40 -24.84 -16.29 11.72
C VAL A 40 -25.11 -16.45 13.23
N PRO A 41 -24.86 -17.65 13.81
CA PRO A 41 -25.10 -17.89 15.23
C PRO A 41 -24.33 -16.93 16.13
N MET A 42 -24.93 -16.55 17.26
CA MET A 42 -24.28 -15.68 18.26
C MET A 42 -22.96 -16.25 18.77
N GLU A 43 -22.85 -17.57 18.87
CA GLU A 43 -21.61 -18.24 19.26
C GLU A 43 -20.47 -17.99 18.27
N GLU A 44 -20.75 -18.02 16.97
CA GLU A 44 -19.77 -17.71 15.93
C GLU A 44 -19.35 -16.23 15.97
N LYS A 45 -20.29 -15.32 16.21
CA LYS A 45 -20.01 -13.88 16.40
C LYS A 45 -19.05 -13.64 17.57
N ARG A 46 -19.29 -14.31 18.70
CA ARG A 46 -18.45 -14.23 19.90
C ARG A 46 -17.03 -14.75 19.62
N LYS A 47 -16.91 -15.92 18.96
CA LYS A 47 -15.59 -16.45 18.53
C LYS A 47 -14.83 -15.47 17.66
N ILE A 48 -15.50 -14.79 16.70
CA ILE A 48 -14.85 -13.77 15.88
C ILE A 48 -14.35 -12.61 16.75
N ILE A 49 -15.17 -12.11 17.68
CA ILE A 49 -14.78 -11.03 18.60
C ILE A 49 -13.59 -11.42 19.48
N GLU A 50 -13.58 -12.63 20.04
CA GLU A 50 -12.45 -13.14 20.81
C GLU A 50 -11.16 -13.16 19.99
N ARG A 51 -11.22 -13.69 18.77
CA ARG A 51 -10.08 -13.70 17.84
C ARG A 51 -9.64 -12.28 17.48
N ILE A 52 -10.56 -11.32 17.39
CA ILE A 52 -10.23 -9.92 17.15
C ILE A 52 -9.35 -9.38 18.29
N TYR A 53 -9.76 -9.56 19.54
CA TYR A 53 -8.98 -9.09 20.69
C TYR A 53 -7.62 -9.81 20.79
N GLU A 54 -7.63 -11.14 20.62
CA GLU A 54 -6.41 -11.96 20.64
C GLU A 54 -5.40 -11.50 19.57
N LYS A 55 -5.86 -11.27 18.34
CA LYS A 55 -5.01 -10.83 17.22
C LYS A 55 -4.49 -9.41 17.41
N SER A 56 -5.20 -8.58 18.17
CA SER A 56 -4.75 -7.26 18.60
C SER A 56 -3.85 -7.28 19.85
N HIS A 57 -3.45 -8.47 20.33
CA HIS A 57 -2.65 -8.64 21.54
C HIS A 57 -3.27 -7.95 22.77
N GLN A 58 -4.60 -7.96 22.83
CA GLN A 58 -5.37 -7.49 23.96
C GLN A 58 -6.13 -8.65 24.58
N SER A 59 -6.14 -8.74 25.90
CA SER A 59 -7.05 -9.65 26.58
C SER A 59 -8.49 -9.22 26.29
N SER A 60 -9.37 -10.17 25.99
CA SER A 60 -10.80 -9.87 25.91
C SER A 60 -11.23 -9.21 27.23
N PRO A 61 -11.79 -7.99 27.21
CA PRO A 61 -12.19 -7.30 28.43
C PRO A 61 -13.48 -7.87 29.04
N PHE A 62 -14.03 -8.93 28.45
CA PHE A 62 -15.26 -9.58 28.87
C PHE A 62 -15.24 -11.08 28.56
N ALA A 63 -16.07 -11.83 29.28
CA ALA A 63 -16.38 -13.20 28.93
C ALA A 63 -17.43 -13.24 27.81
N SER A 64 -17.32 -14.20 26.89
CA SER A 64 -18.19 -14.27 25.71
C SER A 64 -19.66 -14.45 26.02
N ASP A 65 -19.99 -15.09 27.15
CA ASP A 65 -21.37 -15.25 27.61
C ASP A 65 -22.02 -13.94 28.09
N GLN A 66 -21.24 -12.90 28.36
CA GLN A 66 -21.72 -11.57 28.76
C GLN A 66 -22.19 -10.71 27.58
N VAL A 67 -21.88 -11.10 26.34
CA VAL A 67 -22.28 -10.36 25.14
C VAL A 67 -23.77 -10.60 24.86
N GLU A 68 -24.58 -9.55 25.00
CA GLU A 68 -26.03 -9.59 24.77
C GLU A 68 -26.37 -9.28 23.31
N GLU A 69 -25.79 -8.22 22.76
CA GLU A 69 -26.10 -7.72 21.43
C GLU A 69 -24.87 -7.10 20.77
N ILE A 70 -24.73 -7.30 19.46
CA ILE A 70 -23.69 -6.68 18.64
C ILE A 70 -24.37 -5.86 17.55
N ILE A 71 -24.08 -4.56 17.50
CA ILE A 71 -24.65 -3.64 16.52
C ILE A 71 -23.53 -3.10 15.64
N CYS A 72 -23.68 -3.25 14.32
CA CYS A 72 -22.70 -2.77 13.37
C CYS A 72 -23.19 -1.51 12.65
N HIS A 73 -22.45 -0.41 12.81
CA HIS A 73 -22.73 0.89 12.22
C HIS A 73 -21.78 1.18 11.04
N PRO A 74 -22.15 0.85 9.79
CA PRO A 74 -21.34 1.18 8.63
C PRO A 74 -21.36 2.68 8.33
N GLU A 75 -20.27 3.22 7.78
CA GLU A 75 -20.14 4.65 7.43
C GLU A 75 -20.47 5.60 8.60
N TYR A 76 -20.02 5.23 9.82
CA TYR A 76 -20.31 5.96 11.05
C TYR A 76 -19.76 7.39 10.98
N ALA A 77 -20.65 8.37 10.97
CA ALA A 77 -20.31 9.76 10.76
C ALA A 77 -20.15 10.56 12.07
N PHE A 78 -19.07 11.34 12.14
CA PHE A 78 -18.93 12.45 13.09
C PHE A 78 -19.35 13.74 12.43
N ALA A 79 -20.65 14.05 12.49
CA ALA A 79 -21.22 15.21 11.82
C ALA A 79 -20.82 15.27 10.32
N ARG A 80 -20.38 16.43 9.82
CA ARG A 80 -19.98 16.63 8.41
C ARG A 80 -18.49 16.42 8.12
N THR A 81 -17.68 16.00 9.10
CA THR A 81 -16.21 16.04 8.97
C THR A 81 -15.61 14.72 8.51
N ARG A 82 -15.90 13.62 9.20
CA ARG A 82 -15.27 12.30 8.98
C ARG A 82 -16.28 11.17 9.10
N ARG A 83 -16.01 10.09 8.37
CA ARG A 83 -16.74 8.82 8.46
C ARG A 83 -15.75 7.69 8.71
N ILE A 84 -16.13 6.78 9.58
CA ILE A 84 -15.46 5.51 9.82
C ILE A 84 -16.16 4.44 8.98
N ASP A 85 -15.40 3.53 8.37
CA ASP A 85 -15.97 2.46 7.55
C ASP A 85 -16.92 1.56 8.34
N LEU A 86 -16.54 1.12 9.56
CA LEU A 86 -17.38 0.33 10.45
C LEU A 86 -17.11 0.62 11.93
N VAL A 87 -18.17 0.81 12.71
CA VAL A 87 -18.12 0.76 14.18
C VAL A 87 -18.96 -0.42 14.65
N VAL A 88 -18.36 -1.33 15.41
CA VAL A 88 -19.04 -2.44 16.08
C VAL A 88 -19.26 -2.05 17.54
N GLU A 89 -20.51 -1.90 17.94
CA GLU A 89 -20.94 -1.69 19.32
C GLU A 89 -21.32 -3.04 19.93
N ILE A 90 -20.63 -3.42 21.01
CA ILE A 90 -20.89 -4.66 21.75
C ILE A 90 -21.57 -4.27 23.05
N LYS A 91 -22.84 -4.64 23.20
CA LYS A 91 -23.61 -4.42 24.42
C LYS A 91 -23.47 -5.63 25.34
N MET A 92 -23.09 -5.33 26.57
CA MET A 92 -22.91 -6.30 27.63
C MET A 92 -24.18 -6.41 28.46
N ALA A 93 -24.43 -7.58 29.07
CA ALA A 93 -25.61 -7.83 29.89
C ALA A 93 -25.72 -6.93 31.15
N ASP A 94 -24.61 -6.36 31.61
CA ASP A 94 -24.57 -5.39 32.72
C ASP A 94 -24.86 -3.94 32.29
N GLY A 95 -25.15 -3.72 31.01
CA GLY A 95 -25.38 -2.41 30.40
C GLY A 95 -24.12 -1.69 29.93
N ASN A 96 -22.92 -2.23 30.17
CA ASN A 96 -21.69 -1.68 29.64
C ASN A 96 -21.59 -1.85 28.13
N ARG A 97 -20.76 -1.02 27.50
CA ARG A 97 -20.56 -1.03 26.04
C ARG A 97 -19.08 -1.07 25.72
N LYS A 98 -18.71 -1.95 24.79
CA LYS A 98 -17.38 -1.99 24.19
C LYS A 98 -17.50 -1.64 22.71
N TYR A 99 -16.44 -1.09 22.14
CA TYR A 99 -16.43 -0.69 20.74
C TYR A 99 -15.23 -1.27 20.00
N ILE A 100 -15.46 -1.72 18.76
CA ILE A 100 -14.40 -1.99 17.80
C ILE A 100 -14.58 -1.03 16.63
N VAL A 101 -13.62 -0.15 16.43
CA VAL A 101 -13.59 0.86 15.38
C VAL A 101 -12.69 0.36 14.26
N MET A 102 -13.24 0.14 13.08
CA MET A 102 -12.51 -0.42 11.93
C MET A 102 -12.46 0.58 10.78
N GLU A 103 -11.24 0.94 10.38
CA GLU A 103 -10.93 1.57 9.10
C GLU A 103 -10.40 0.49 8.14
N MET A 104 -10.86 0.50 6.89
CA MET A 104 -10.51 -0.50 5.90
C MET A 104 -9.88 0.18 4.69
N LYS A 105 -8.80 -0.37 4.15
CA LYS A 105 -8.24 0.15 2.90
C LYS A 105 -7.84 -0.97 1.96
N VAL A 106 -8.03 -0.72 0.67
CA VAL A 106 -7.83 -1.72 -0.39
C VAL A 106 -6.65 -1.36 -1.30
N ASP A 107 -6.56 -0.12 -1.74
CA ASP A 107 -5.56 0.37 -2.71
C ASP A 107 -5.02 1.76 -2.37
N THR A 108 -5.29 2.24 -1.16
CA THR A 108 -4.77 3.47 -0.58
C THR A 108 -4.40 3.24 0.88
N ILE A 109 -3.82 4.25 1.55
CA ILE A 109 -3.52 4.22 2.99
C ILE A 109 -3.98 5.57 3.55
N PRO A 110 -4.65 5.61 4.71
CA PRO A 110 -5.11 6.87 5.27
C PRO A 110 -3.89 7.66 5.79
N GLY A 111 -3.93 8.98 5.70
CA GLY A 111 -2.88 9.80 6.26
C GLY A 111 -2.87 9.73 7.79
N GLY A 112 -1.70 9.87 8.43
CA GLY A 112 -1.61 9.83 9.91
C GLY A 112 -2.53 10.87 10.60
N LYS A 113 -2.70 12.06 10.03
CA LYS A 113 -3.65 13.08 10.52
C LYS A 113 -5.12 12.64 10.43
N GLN A 114 -5.47 11.86 9.40
CA GLN A 114 -6.82 11.33 9.23
C GLN A 114 -7.11 10.35 10.37
N LEU A 115 -6.26 9.34 10.55
CA LEU A 115 -6.43 8.34 11.61
C LEU A 115 -6.39 8.96 13.02
N GLN A 116 -5.45 9.87 13.28
CA GLN A 116 -5.36 10.53 14.58
C GLN A 116 -6.64 11.30 14.92
N GLY A 117 -7.24 11.97 13.93
CA GLY A 117 -8.47 12.68 14.22
C GLY A 117 -9.71 11.79 14.17
N THR A 118 -9.70 10.64 13.49
CA THR A 118 -10.73 9.59 13.69
C THR A 118 -10.72 9.12 15.15
N TYR A 119 -9.54 8.83 15.70
CA TYR A 119 -9.38 8.50 17.13
C TYR A 119 -9.91 9.61 18.03
N ASN A 120 -9.46 10.85 17.82
CA ASN A 120 -9.88 11.98 18.65
C ASN A 120 -11.40 12.19 18.59
N ASP A 121 -12.00 12.19 17.39
CA ASP A 121 -13.43 12.41 17.21
C ASP A 121 -14.25 11.29 17.88
N PHE A 122 -13.80 10.03 17.79
CA PHE A 122 -14.46 8.90 18.44
C PHE A 122 -14.38 9.02 19.97
N CYS A 123 -13.18 9.21 20.52
CA CYS A 123 -12.98 9.30 21.96
C CYS A 123 -13.62 10.55 22.57
N CYS A 124 -13.72 11.66 21.84
CA CYS A 124 -14.45 12.84 22.32
C CYS A 124 -15.96 12.59 22.42
N ARG A 125 -16.54 11.80 21.51
CA ARG A 125 -17.97 11.47 21.51
C ARG A 125 -18.33 10.37 22.51
N HIS A 126 -17.38 9.47 22.79
CA HIS A 126 -17.54 8.33 23.71
C HIS A 126 -16.48 8.40 24.82
N SER A 127 -16.38 9.53 25.52
CA SER A 127 -15.32 9.80 26.51
C SER A 127 -15.21 8.73 27.58
N ASP A 128 -16.35 8.20 28.01
CA ASP A 128 -16.46 7.24 29.11
C ASP A 128 -16.13 5.81 28.67
N GLN A 129 -15.99 5.57 27.36
CA GLN A 129 -15.65 4.25 26.78
C GLN A 129 -14.30 4.26 26.05
N LYS A 130 -13.44 5.25 26.33
CA LYS A 130 -12.14 5.37 25.68
C LYS A 130 -11.27 4.13 25.88
N ASP A 131 -11.20 3.61 27.11
CA ASP A 131 -10.41 2.42 27.46
C ASP A 131 -11.10 1.11 27.02
N ASP A 132 -12.36 1.22 26.58
CA ASP A 132 -13.23 0.14 26.13
C ASP A 132 -13.38 0.10 24.60
N THR A 133 -12.48 0.80 23.90
CA THR A 133 -12.50 0.91 22.44
C THR A 133 -11.22 0.36 21.82
N LEU A 134 -11.37 -0.60 20.90
CA LEU A 134 -10.31 -1.14 20.06
C LEU A 134 -10.34 -0.48 18.69
N PHE A 135 -9.20 0.08 18.23
CA PHE A 135 -9.08 0.68 16.90
C PHE A 135 -8.27 -0.22 15.97
N LEU A 136 -8.83 -0.55 14.81
CA LEU A 136 -8.26 -1.45 13.83
C LEU A 136 -8.13 -0.75 12.47
N LEU A 137 -7.00 -0.97 11.79
CA LEU A 137 -6.79 -0.61 10.39
C LEU A 137 -6.58 -1.90 9.60
N LEU A 138 -7.59 -2.29 8.82
CA LEU A 138 -7.58 -3.49 8.00
C LEU A 138 -7.07 -3.16 6.60
N LEU A 139 -5.94 -3.77 6.22
CA LEU A 139 -5.29 -3.57 4.94
C LEU A 139 -5.54 -4.76 4.03
N PHE A 140 -6.47 -4.56 3.11
CA PHE A 140 -6.78 -5.44 2.01
C PHE A 140 -5.93 -5.08 0.79
N GLY A 141 -5.86 -5.99 -0.18
CA GLY A 141 -5.29 -5.68 -1.48
C GLY A 141 -3.87 -5.12 -1.43
N THR A 142 -3.58 -4.14 -2.28
CA THR A 142 -2.24 -3.55 -2.36
C THR A 142 -1.94 -2.61 -1.19
N ALA A 143 -2.95 -2.16 -0.44
CA ALA A 143 -2.73 -1.35 0.76
C ALA A 143 -1.79 -2.05 1.77
N GLN A 144 -1.83 -3.38 1.84
CA GLN A 144 -1.02 -4.18 2.77
C GLN A 144 0.50 -4.05 2.58
N VAL A 145 0.95 -3.63 1.39
CA VAL A 145 2.39 -3.50 1.07
C VAL A 145 2.90 -2.06 1.14
N PHE A 146 2.01 -1.09 1.25
CA PHE A 146 2.38 0.33 1.30
C PHE A 146 3.08 0.72 2.59
N LYS A 147 3.66 1.91 2.60
CA LYS A 147 4.15 2.54 3.83
C LYS A 147 2.97 2.84 4.74
N ILE A 148 2.89 2.09 5.83
CA ILE A 148 1.88 2.27 6.87
C ILE A 148 2.30 3.48 7.74
N PRO A 149 1.40 4.44 8.03
CA PRO A 149 1.69 5.54 8.93
C PRO A 149 1.89 5.00 10.36
N ASP A 150 2.82 5.60 11.09
CA ASP A 150 2.94 5.34 12.53
C ASP A 150 1.78 6.03 13.25
N VAL A 151 0.82 5.23 13.72
CA VAL A 151 -0.40 5.74 14.36
C VAL A 151 -0.68 4.88 15.60
N PRO A 152 -0.17 5.30 16.77
CA PRO A 152 -0.17 4.49 17.99
C PRO A 152 -1.52 3.92 18.43
N PRO A 153 -2.68 4.61 18.21
CA PRO A 153 -3.96 4.05 18.62
C PRO A 153 -4.45 2.84 17.80
N PHE A 154 -4.01 2.69 16.54
CA PHE A 154 -4.57 1.69 15.62
C PHE A 154 -3.71 0.43 15.57
N HIS A 155 -4.33 -0.73 15.77
CA HIS A 155 -3.75 -2.02 15.41
C HIS A 155 -3.89 -2.24 13.90
N VAL A 156 -2.76 -2.46 13.23
CA VAL A 156 -2.75 -2.61 11.77
C VAL A 156 -2.73 -4.08 11.41
N TRP A 157 -3.74 -4.51 10.66
CA TRP A 157 -3.88 -5.89 10.22
C TRP A 157 -3.67 -6.00 8.72
N LYS A 158 -2.82 -6.93 8.32
CA LYS A 158 -2.65 -7.30 6.91
C LYS A 158 -3.60 -8.45 6.57
N LEU A 159 -3.61 -8.83 5.30
CA LEU A 159 -4.49 -9.85 4.77
C LEU A 159 -4.39 -11.20 5.51
N SER A 160 -3.19 -11.61 5.95
CA SER A 160 -3.03 -12.79 6.79
C SER A 160 -3.78 -12.69 8.10
N ASP A 161 -3.69 -11.54 8.77
CA ASP A 161 -4.32 -11.32 10.06
C ASP A 161 -5.84 -11.32 9.94
N ILE A 162 -6.35 -10.74 8.86
CA ILE A 162 -7.78 -10.71 8.54
C ILE A 162 -8.29 -12.13 8.26
N ILE A 163 -7.56 -12.91 7.45
CA ILE A 163 -7.93 -14.32 7.19
C ILE A 163 -7.93 -15.11 8.50
N ASP A 164 -6.88 -14.97 9.33
CA ASP A 164 -6.76 -15.69 10.59
C ASP A 164 -7.96 -15.48 11.52
N VAL A 165 -8.44 -14.23 11.62
CA VAL A 165 -9.57 -13.86 12.48
C VAL A 165 -10.90 -14.40 11.94
N PHE A 166 -11.15 -14.24 10.64
CA PHE A 166 -12.46 -14.49 10.05
C PHE A 166 -12.62 -15.88 9.40
N GLN A 167 -11.56 -16.71 9.34
CA GLN A 167 -11.66 -18.07 8.80
C GLN A 167 -12.36 -19.05 9.74
N GLY A 168 -12.89 -20.15 9.20
CA GLY A 168 -13.45 -21.25 10.01
C GLY A 168 -14.73 -20.88 10.76
N VAL A 169 -15.50 -19.91 10.25
CA VAL A 169 -16.83 -19.58 10.77
C VAL A 169 -17.82 -20.63 10.25
N GLU A 170 -18.62 -21.20 11.16
CA GLU A 170 -19.58 -22.26 10.83
C GLU A 170 -20.86 -21.71 10.18
N VAL A 171 -20.72 -21.16 8.96
CA VAL A 171 -21.83 -20.63 8.15
C VAL A 171 -21.84 -21.22 6.75
N SER A 172 -23.03 -21.58 6.25
CA SER A 172 -23.21 -22.20 4.93
C SER A 172 -23.44 -21.20 3.80
N HIS A 173 -23.51 -19.90 4.12
CA HIS A 173 -23.87 -18.88 3.15
C HIS A 173 -22.77 -18.72 2.06
N PRO A 174 -23.10 -18.80 0.75
CA PRO A 174 -22.12 -18.78 -0.34
C PRO A 174 -21.19 -17.56 -0.34
N ILE A 175 -21.69 -16.40 0.09
CA ILE A 175 -20.89 -15.15 0.18
C ILE A 175 -19.69 -15.32 1.10
N TYR A 176 -19.81 -16.05 2.21
CA TYR A 176 -18.70 -16.26 3.13
C TYR A 176 -17.58 -17.09 2.48
N ALA A 177 -17.95 -18.24 1.90
CA ALA A 177 -17.01 -19.11 1.21
C ALA A 177 -16.34 -18.39 0.02
N GLU A 178 -17.10 -17.59 -0.73
CA GLU A 178 -16.56 -16.78 -1.81
C GLU A 178 -15.59 -15.71 -1.29
N TRP A 179 -15.95 -15.01 -0.22
CA TRP A 179 -15.11 -13.97 0.39
C TRP A 179 -13.78 -14.55 0.89
N MET A 180 -13.82 -15.63 1.67
CA MET A 180 -12.60 -16.30 2.16
C MET A 180 -11.70 -16.75 1.02
N ARG A 181 -12.27 -17.42 0.00
CA ARG A 181 -11.51 -17.85 -1.18
C ARG A 181 -10.87 -16.68 -1.93
N VAL A 182 -11.54 -15.52 -2.00
CA VAL A 182 -11.02 -14.32 -2.64
C VAL A 182 -9.86 -13.72 -1.83
N LEU A 183 -9.96 -13.68 -0.49
CA LEU A 183 -8.87 -13.24 0.38
C LEU A 183 -7.64 -14.15 0.25
N GLU A 184 -7.84 -15.47 0.27
CA GLU A 184 -6.77 -16.46 0.11
C GLU A 184 -6.07 -16.34 -1.26
N ARG A 185 -6.84 -16.17 -2.34
CA ARG A 185 -6.28 -15.94 -3.69
C ARG A 185 -5.47 -14.65 -3.77
N GLU A 186 -5.88 -13.59 -3.08
CA GLU A 186 -5.11 -12.35 -3.04
C GLU A 186 -3.79 -12.53 -2.25
N GLN A 187 -3.83 -13.28 -1.16
CA GLN A 187 -2.62 -13.63 -0.41
C GLN A 187 -1.65 -14.47 -1.26
N ASP A 188 -2.19 -15.43 -2.01
CA ASP A 188 -1.43 -16.23 -2.98
C ASP A 188 -0.80 -15.36 -4.08
N ARG A 189 -1.58 -14.43 -4.65
CA ARG A 189 -1.09 -13.47 -5.66
C ARG A 189 0.08 -12.63 -5.16
N ALA A 190 0.04 -12.19 -3.90
CA ALA A 190 1.12 -11.41 -3.30
C ALA A 190 2.39 -12.26 -3.08
N ARG A 191 2.24 -13.54 -2.71
CA ARG A 191 3.36 -14.47 -2.47
C ARG A 191 4.03 -14.92 -3.77
N HIS A 192 3.26 -15.25 -4.81
CA HIS A 192 3.76 -15.85 -6.05
C HIS A 192 3.83 -14.86 -7.23
N VAL A 193 3.97 -13.56 -6.96
CA VAL A 193 4.04 -12.52 -8.01
C VAL A 193 5.24 -12.71 -8.95
N GLU A 194 6.35 -13.28 -8.47
CA GLU A 194 7.56 -13.54 -9.27
C GLU A 194 7.39 -14.69 -10.26
N GLU A 195 6.73 -15.78 -9.87
CA GLU A 195 6.41 -16.89 -10.78
C GLU A 195 5.47 -16.43 -11.90
N ARG A 196 4.55 -15.53 -11.54
CA ARG A 196 3.59 -14.94 -12.49
C ARG A 196 4.25 -13.96 -13.46
N LEU A 197 5.40 -13.33 -13.12
CA LEU A 197 6.18 -12.51 -14.07
C LEU A 197 6.58 -13.29 -15.32
N ALA A 198 7.04 -14.53 -15.13
CA ALA A 198 7.52 -15.36 -16.23
C ALA A 198 6.43 -15.67 -17.28
N GLY A 199 5.15 -15.62 -16.86
CA GLY A 199 3.99 -15.83 -17.72
C GLY A 199 3.49 -14.57 -18.46
N ILE A 200 3.96 -13.37 -18.10
CA ILE A 200 3.42 -12.09 -18.59
C ILE A 200 4.25 -11.52 -19.77
N GLY A 201 4.86 -12.41 -20.55
CA GLY A 201 5.58 -12.06 -21.78
C GLY A 201 4.65 -11.80 -22.97
N GLY A 202 4.86 -10.69 -23.69
CA GLY A 202 4.26 -10.46 -25.02
C GLY A 202 3.20 -9.35 -25.11
N LYS A 203 2.69 -9.13 -26.33
CA LYS A 203 1.78 -8.03 -26.74
C LYS A 203 0.41 -7.99 -26.04
N GLU A 204 0.10 -8.91 -25.13
CA GLU A 204 -1.17 -8.94 -24.38
C GLU A 204 -1.14 -8.09 -23.08
N LYS A 205 -0.44 -6.95 -23.12
CA LYS A 205 -0.07 -6.15 -21.94
C LYS A 205 -1.22 -5.56 -21.11
N ASP A 206 -2.49 -5.62 -21.53
CA ASP A 206 -3.61 -5.15 -20.68
C ASP A 206 -4.62 -6.25 -20.34
N LYS A 207 -4.79 -7.25 -21.20
CA LYS A 207 -5.67 -8.41 -20.95
C LYS A 207 -4.99 -9.49 -20.10
N GLY A 208 -3.67 -9.61 -20.19
CA GLY A 208 -2.89 -10.60 -19.44
C GLY A 208 -3.03 -10.43 -17.92
N TRP A 209 -2.90 -9.20 -17.40
CA TRP A 209 -2.97 -8.95 -15.94
C TRP A 209 -4.28 -9.42 -15.33
N LYS A 210 -5.41 -9.13 -15.99
CA LYS A 210 -6.74 -9.56 -15.53
C LYS A 210 -6.88 -11.08 -15.50
N ARG A 211 -6.33 -11.79 -16.49
CA ARG A 211 -6.33 -13.28 -16.52
C ARG A 211 -5.52 -13.88 -15.37
N HIS A 212 -4.51 -13.17 -14.86
CA HIS A 212 -3.75 -13.58 -13.69
C HIS A 212 -4.38 -13.09 -12.36
N GLY A 213 -5.61 -12.57 -12.39
CA GLY A 213 -6.35 -12.10 -11.22
C GLY A 213 -5.91 -10.73 -10.71
N TYR A 214 -5.10 -9.98 -11.45
CA TYR A 214 -4.76 -8.60 -11.09
C TYR A 214 -5.82 -7.65 -11.63
N ARG A 215 -6.30 -6.76 -10.75
CA ARG A 215 -7.31 -5.74 -11.06
C ARG A 215 -6.85 -4.78 -12.16
N ASN A 216 -5.62 -4.30 -12.02
CA ASN A 216 -4.91 -3.49 -12.99
C ASN A 216 -3.42 -3.84 -12.94
N ARG A 217 -2.66 -3.32 -13.92
CA ARG A 217 -1.21 -3.52 -13.98
C ARG A 217 -0.47 -2.97 -12.75
N PHE A 218 -1.00 -1.97 -12.06
CA PHE A 218 -0.35 -1.36 -10.90
C PHE A 218 -0.42 -2.25 -9.66
N SER A 219 -1.50 -3.01 -9.46
CA SER A 219 -1.58 -3.97 -8.36
C SER A 219 -0.47 -5.02 -8.45
N PHE A 220 -0.19 -5.48 -9.66
CA PHE A 220 0.94 -6.35 -9.93
C PHE A 220 2.28 -5.69 -9.52
N PHE A 221 2.54 -4.47 -9.98
CA PHE A 221 3.79 -3.76 -9.66
C PHE A 221 3.96 -3.50 -8.16
N TYR A 222 2.88 -3.21 -7.42
CA TYR A 222 2.97 -3.03 -5.97
C TYR A 222 3.39 -4.31 -5.25
N TYR A 223 2.85 -5.47 -5.64
CA TYR A 223 3.31 -6.75 -5.07
C TYR A 223 4.74 -7.09 -5.50
N LEU A 224 5.12 -6.77 -6.74
CA LEU A 224 6.49 -6.95 -7.19
C LEU A 224 7.47 -6.08 -6.38
N TYR A 225 7.11 -4.83 -6.11
CA TYR A 225 7.90 -3.94 -5.26
C TYR A 225 8.03 -4.46 -3.83
N ASP A 226 6.98 -5.08 -3.30
CA ASP A 226 7.04 -5.71 -1.98
C ASP A 226 8.03 -6.87 -1.95
N GLN A 227 8.05 -7.70 -2.99
CA GLN A 227 9.05 -8.76 -3.09
C GLN A 227 10.46 -8.20 -3.20
N LEU A 228 10.69 -7.25 -4.12
CA LEU A 228 11.97 -6.55 -4.22
C LEU A 228 12.41 -6.02 -2.86
N ARG A 229 11.55 -5.26 -2.17
CA ARG A 229 11.82 -4.70 -0.85
C ARG A 229 12.32 -5.75 0.15
N LYS A 230 11.72 -6.95 0.19
CA LYS A 230 12.10 -8.03 1.11
C LYS A 230 13.51 -8.57 0.83
N TYR A 231 13.92 -8.59 -0.44
CA TYR A 231 15.23 -9.08 -0.86
C TYR A 231 16.28 -7.95 -0.98
N SER A 232 16.00 -6.75 -0.47
CA SER A 232 16.94 -5.62 -0.49
C SER A 232 18.16 -5.87 0.39
N ARG A 233 19.36 -5.72 -0.17
CA ARG A 233 20.64 -5.73 0.57
C ARG A 233 20.72 -4.61 1.61
N HIS A 234 19.99 -3.53 1.41
CA HIS A 234 20.01 -2.34 2.27
C HIS A 234 18.91 -2.36 3.35
N GLY A 235 18.23 -3.49 3.53
CA GLY A 235 17.10 -3.62 4.44
C GLY A 235 15.79 -3.17 3.79
N ALA A 236 14.68 -3.72 4.28
CA ALA A 236 13.34 -3.44 3.77
C ALA A 236 12.83 -2.05 4.20
N GLU A 237 13.30 -1.55 5.34
CA GLU A 237 12.90 -0.29 5.98
C GLU A 237 13.32 0.95 5.19
N GLN A 238 14.38 0.85 4.38
CA GLN A 238 14.84 1.94 3.51
C GLN A 238 13.93 2.15 2.30
N TRP A 239 13.12 1.14 1.96
CA TRP A 239 12.22 1.15 0.83
C TRP A 239 10.77 1.43 1.24
N LYS A 240 10.18 2.46 0.64
CA LYS A 240 8.81 2.89 0.90
C LYS A 240 7.98 2.75 -0.36
N ILE A 241 6.94 1.93 -0.29
CA ILE A 241 5.95 1.81 -1.37
C ILE A 241 4.83 2.81 -1.07
N HIS A 242 4.55 3.70 -2.01
CA HIS A 242 3.52 4.72 -1.85
C HIS A 242 2.32 4.39 -2.72
N GLY A 243 1.13 4.38 -2.11
CA GLY A 243 -0.12 4.22 -2.83
C GLY A 243 -0.41 5.45 -3.68
N SER A 244 -0.56 5.23 -4.98
CA SER A 244 -1.06 6.21 -5.94
C SER A 244 -1.97 5.51 -6.96
N PRO A 245 -3.16 6.07 -7.24
CA PRO A 245 -4.12 5.47 -8.18
C PRO A 245 -3.63 5.51 -9.63
N HIS A 246 -2.61 6.31 -9.95
CA HIS A 246 -2.18 6.57 -11.31
C HIS A 246 -0.75 6.12 -11.63
N ASN A 247 0.04 5.79 -10.61
CA ASN A 247 1.46 5.48 -10.80
C ASN A 247 2.04 4.73 -9.59
N PRO A 248 2.37 3.43 -9.67
CA PRO A 248 2.95 2.71 -8.55
C PRO A 248 4.37 3.19 -8.29
N LEU A 249 4.58 3.70 -7.08
CA LEU A 249 5.85 4.29 -6.64
C LEU A 249 6.52 3.46 -5.54
N MET A 250 7.81 3.22 -5.70
CA MET A 250 8.69 2.66 -4.67
C MET A 250 9.92 3.54 -4.52
N ASN A 251 10.18 4.01 -3.30
CA ASN A 251 11.24 4.95 -2.99
C ASN A 251 12.33 4.30 -2.15
N PHE A 252 13.59 4.42 -2.55
CA PHE A 252 14.75 4.10 -1.70
C PHE A 252 15.29 5.36 -1.07
N THR A 253 15.24 5.46 0.25
CA THR A 253 15.92 6.57 0.95
C THR A 253 17.39 6.22 1.07
N TRP A 254 18.28 6.99 0.41
CA TRP A 254 19.71 6.71 0.47
C TRP A 254 20.33 7.27 1.75
N MET A 255 20.66 8.56 1.75
CA MET A 255 21.38 9.18 2.85
C MET A 255 20.97 10.65 2.95
N PRO A 256 20.85 11.17 4.19
CA PRO A 256 20.90 12.61 4.39
C PRO A 256 22.27 13.12 3.92
N THR A 257 22.26 14.21 3.18
CA THR A 257 23.47 14.88 2.71
C THR A 257 23.33 16.37 2.93
N THR A 258 24.40 17.12 2.71
CA THR A 258 24.39 18.58 2.79
C THR A 258 24.79 19.14 1.43
N LEU A 259 23.94 19.97 0.84
CA LEU A 259 24.23 20.72 -0.39
C LEU A 259 24.10 22.21 -0.08
N PHE A 260 25.12 23.00 -0.44
CA PHE A 260 25.16 24.44 -0.16
C PHE A 260 24.93 24.79 1.32
N GLY A 261 25.44 23.95 2.23
CA GLY A 261 25.24 24.11 3.68
C GLY A 261 23.85 23.75 4.18
N LYS A 262 22.93 23.32 3.30
CA LYS A 262 21.56 22.94 3.62
C LYS A 262 21.39 21.43 3.68
N PRO A 263 20.67 20.88 4.67
CA PRO A 263 20.39 19.45 4.73
C PRO A 263 19.42 19.06 3.59
N VAL A 264 19.78 18.03 2.83
CA VAL A 264 18.99 17.53 1.70
C VAL A 264 18.84 16.02 1.82
N HIS A 265 17.66 15.50 1.49
CA HIS A 265 17.41 14.06 1.42
C HIS A 265 17.54 13.58 -0.01
N VAL A 266 18.45 12.64 -0.22
CA VAL A 266 18.61 11.94 -1.50
C VAL A 266 17.76 10.68 -1.49
N TYR A 267 16.96 10.47 -2.53
CA TYR A 267 16.21 9.23 -2.71
C TYR A 267 16.11 8.83 -4.17
N PHE A 268 15.98 7.53 -4.41
CA PHE A 268 15.52 7.03 -5.70
C PHE A 268 14.03 6.80 -5.67
N GLU A 269 13.36 7.04 -6.79
CA GLU A 269 11.96 6.71 -7.00
C GLU A 269 11.83 5.82 -8.23
N PHE A 270 11.14 4.69 -8.08
CA PHE A 270 10.81 3.79 -9.16
C PHE A 270 9.32 3.85 -9.46
N ASN A 271 8.97 4.18 -10.70
CA ASN A 271 7.60 4.36 -11.15
C ASN A 271 7.19 3.35 -12.23
N TYR A 272 7.62 2.09 -12.10
CA TYR A 272 7.46 0.92 -13.00
C TYR A 272 8.03 1.07 -14.42
N GLU A 273 8.13 2.30 -14.94
CA GLU A 273 8.70 2.64 -16.24
C GLU A 273 10.12 3.21 -16.12
N HIS A 274 10.36 4.00 -15.07
CA HIS A 274 11.58 4.77 -14.90
C HIS A 274 12.10 4.73 -13.46
N LEU A 275 13.43 4.77 -13.34
CA LEU A 275 14.13 5.04 -12.11
C LEU A 275 14.58 6.51 -12.11
N PHE A 276 14.18 7.25 -11.09
CA PHE A 276 14.54 8.64 -10.88
C PHE A 276 15.47 8.77 -9.69
N PHE A 277 16.49 9.62 -9.83
CA PHE A 277 17.24 10.15 -8.69
C PHE A 277 16.68 11.51 -8.33
N LYS A 278 16.26 11.69 -7.07
CA LYS A 278 15.57 12.89 -6.59
C LYS A 278 16.20 13.45 -5.32
N LEU A 279 16.10 14.77 -5.20
CA LEU A 279 16.46 15.55 -4.02
C LEU A 279 15.17 16.09 -3.38
N ALA A 280 14.94 15.77 -2.11
CA ALA A 280 13.87 16.36 -1.30
C ALA A 280 14.46 17.32 -0.28
N ASP A 281 14.02 18.56 -0.33
CA ASP A 281 14.28 19.55 0.69
C ASP A 281 13.29 19.39 1.83
N GLN A 282 13.77 19.35 3.08
CA GLN A 282 12.89 19.18 4.23
C GLN A 282 12.58 20.47 4.97
N GLU A 283 13.42 21.50 4.90
CA GLU A 283 13.22 22.71 5.72
C GLU A 283 13.78 24.01 5.10
N GLN A 284 14.82 23.95 4.27
CA GLN A 284 15.50 25.14 3.72
C GLN A 284 15.66 25.02 2.21
N LYS A 285 14.61 25.41 1.48
CA LYS A 285 14.53 25.32 0.01
C LYS A 285 15.84 25.72 -0.67
N LEU A 286 16.39 24.80 -1.46
CA LEU A 286 17.37 25.14 -2.48
C LEU A 286 16.77 26.21 -3.41
N THR A 287 17.52 27.27 -3.65
CA THR A 287 17.15 28.31 -4.61
C THR A 287 17.20 27.73 -6.02
N ARG A 288 16.57 28.43 -6.97
CA ARG A 288 16.63 28.04 -8.38
C ARG A 288 18.07 27.96 -8.89
N ASP A 289 18.94 28.87 -8.46
CA ASP A 289 20.34 28.91 -8.87
C ASP A 289 21.11 27.72 -8.28
N GLU A 290 20.91 27.40 -7.00
CA GLU A 290 21.47 26.21 -6.35
C GLU A 290 21.04 24.91 -7.03
N LEU A 291 19.76 24.80 -7.42
CA LEU A 291 19.23 23.66 -8.18
C LEU A 291 19.83 23.58 -9.60
N THR A 292 20.05 24.73 -10.24
CA THR A 292 20.67 24.81 -11.57
C THR A 292 22.14 24.36 -11.50
N LEU A 293 22.86 24.71 -10.43
CA LEU A 293 24.23 24.26 -10.20
C LEU A 293 24.33 22.74 -9.95
N CYS A 294 23.31 22.12 -9.37
CA CYS A 294 23.22 20.66 -9.26
C CYS A 294 22.92 19.96 -10.59
N SER A 295 22.51 20.70 -11.63
CA SER A 295 22.16 20.15 -12.94
C SER A 295 23.43 19.89 -13.75
N VAL A 296 24.02 18.71 -13.61
CA VAL A 296 25.15 18.28 -14.44
C VAL A 296 24.68 18.07 -15.88
N PRO A 297 25.41 18.56 -16.90
CA PRO A 297 25.27 18.05 -18.25
C PRO A 297 25.85 16.63 -18.27
N VAL A 298 25.00 15.65 -17.99
CA VAL A 298 25.33 14.26 -18.31
C VAL A 298 25.20 14.14 -19.83
N THR A 299 26.22 13.61 -20.50
CA THR A 299 26.30 13.40 -21.96
C THR A 299 24.96 12.96 -22.58
N PRO A 300 24.68 13.20 -23.88
CA PRO A 300 23.35 13.37 -24.51
C PRO A 300 22.24 12.30 -24.33
N ARG A 301 22.39 11.33 -23.43
CA ARG A 301 21.44 10.25 -23.15
C ARG A 301 20.54 10.46 -21.92
N TYR A 302 20.69 11.55 -21.17
CA TYR A 302 19.92 11.77 -19.93
C TYR A 302 19.06 13.02 -20.02
N MET A 303 17.75 12.84 -19.91
CA MET A 303 16.82 13.96 -19.79
C MET A 303 16.73 14.40 -18.33
N SER A 304 17.09 15.65 -18.04
CA SER A 304 16.64 16.34 -16.84
C SER A 304 15.30 17.02 -17.13
N ARG A 305 14.32 16.87 -16.23
CA ARG A 305 13.11 17.69 -16.22
C ARG A 305 12.94 18.27 -14.82
N PHE A 306 12.70 19.58 -14.76
CA PHE A 306 12.14 20.21 -13.57
C PHE A 306 10.64 19.90 -13.57
N VAL A 307 10.15 19.28 -12.50
CA VAL A 307 8.71 19.03 -12.33
C VAL A 307 8.24 19.87 -11.15
N GLU A 308 7.40 20.86 -11.43
CA GLU A 308 6.60 21.52 -10.40
C GLU A 308 5.47 20.57 -10.01
N THR A 309 5.52 20.01 -8.80
CA THR A 309 4.38 19.29 -8.23
C THR A 309 3.59 20.24 -7.33
N GLU A 310 2.27 20.30 -7.54
CA GLU A 310 1.34 21.12 -6.74
C GLU A 310 1.52 20.83 -5.24
N GLY A 311 1.84 21.87 -4.48
CA GLY A 311 2.22 21.79 -3.06
C GLY A 311 3.73 21.94 -2.79
N HIS A 312 4.31 23.09 -3.17
CA HIS A 312 5.53 23.67 -2.58
C HIS A 312 6.79 22.78 -2.40
N ARG A 313 7.08 21.84 -3.30
CA ARG A 313 8.40 21.16 -3.36
C ARG A 313 9.00 21.28 -4.77
N LEU A 314 10.13 21.98 -4.91
CA LEU A 314 10.95 21.91 -6.11
C LEU A 314 11.81 20.66 -6.01
N ALA A 315 11.63 19.71 -6.92
CA ALA A 315 12.43 18.48 -6.99
C ALA A 315 13.23 18.48 -8.30
N LEU A 316 14.55 18.33 -8.19
CA LEU A 316 15.40 18.04 -9.34
C LEU A 316 15.28 16.54 -9.64
N CYS A 317 14.79 16.18 -10.83
CA CYS A 317 14.62 14.80 -11.25
C CYS A 317 15.55 14.47 -12.42
N PHE A 318 16.46 13.51 -12.21
CA PHE A 318 17.22 12.91 -13.31
C PHE A 318 16.51 11.63 -13.78
N CYS A 319 16.12 11.58 -15.05
CA CYS A 319 15.51 10.40 -15.65
C CYS A 319 16.60 9.53 -16.30
N LEU A 320 16.82 8.33 -15.77
CA LEU A 320 17.70 7.35 -16.39
C LEU A 320 16.92 6.61 -17.50
N LYS A 321 17.13 6.99 -18.76
CA LYS A 321 16.67 6.23 -19.94
C LYS A 321 17.84 5.41 -20.49
N ASN A 322 17.63 4.11 -20.65
CA ASN A 322 18.65 3.07 -20.83
C ASN A 322 19.73 3.34 -21.90
N SER A 323 21.00 3.14 -21.50
CA SER A 323 22.00 2.36 -22.26
C SER A 323 23.34 2.31 -21.49
N PHE A 324 23.48 1.37 -20.54
CA PHE A 324 24.76 1.10 -19.87
C PHE A 324 25.12 -0.39 -19.88
N PRO A 325 26.39 -0.76 -20.16
CA PRO A 325 26.94 -2.05 -19.77
C PRO A 325 27.18 -2.10 -18.25
N SER A 326 26.88 -3.24 -17.63
CA SER A 326 26.80 -3.53 -16.18
C SER A 326 27.97 -3.06 -15.28
N ARG A 327 29.16 -2.78 -15.81
CA ARG A 327 30.30 -2.25 -15.03
C ARG A 327 30.22 -0.75 -14.72
N ASN A 328 29.32 0.00 -15.36
CA ASN A 328 29.29 1.46 -15.27
C ASN A 328 28.22 2.04 -14.34
N LEU A 329 27.28 1.25 -13.79
CA LEU A 329 26.30 1.77 -12.81
C LEU A 329 26.95 2.02 -11.45
N VAL A 330 27.82 1.12 -11.00
CA VAL A 330 28.71 1.32 -9.83
C VAL A 330 29.60 2.54 -10.07
N HIS A 331 30.15 2.68 -11.28
CA HIS A 331 30.95 3.83 -11.66
C HIS A 331 30.14 5.14 -11.82
N PHE A 332 28.84 5.06 -12.10
CA PHE A 332 27.91 6.21 -12.16
C PHE A 332 27.49 6.64 -10.76
N VAL A 333 27.22 5.70 -9.85
CA VAL A 333 27.06 5.97 -8.42
C VAL A 333 28.33 6.62 -7.86
N GLU A 334 29.51 6.05 -8.15
CA GLU A 334 30.80 6.65 -7.78
C GLU A 334 31.04 8.00 -8.46
N LYS A 335 30.57 8.20 -9.70
CA LYS A 335 30.64 9.49 -10.39
C LYS A 335 29.66 10.50 -9.82
N VAL A 336 28.43 10.16 -9.46
CA VAL A 336 27.49 11.05 -8.77
C VAL A 336 28.06 11.41 -7.40
N CYS A 337 28.66 10.45 -6.68
CA CYS A 337 29.41 10.71 -5.45
C CYS A 337 30.67 11.59 -5.66
N LYS A 338 31.37 11.47 -6.80
CA LYS A 338 32.51 12.35 -7.18
C LYS A 338 32.06 13.72 -7.72
N ILE A 339 30.91 13.78 -8.35
CA ILE A 339 30.30 14.99 -8.91
C ILE A 339 29.84 15.89 -7.75
N CYS A 340 29.24 15.31 -6.70
CA CYS A 340 29.02 16.01 -5.42
C CYS A 340 30.31 16.54 -4.77
N LYS A 341 31.50 16.12 -5.21
CA LYS A 341 32.81 16.63 -4.75
C LYS A 341 33.45 17.69 -5.65
N ILE A 342 32.95 17.97 -6.87
CA ILE A 342 33.77 18.64 -7.92
C ILE A 342 33.16 19.89 -8.57
N PHE A 343 31.88 20.24 -8.41
CA PHE A 343 31.22 21.24 -9.29
C PHE A 343 31.89 22.62 -9.43
N GLY A 344 32.52 22.82 -10.59
CA GLY A 344 32.71 24.09 -11.29
C GLY A 344 32.63 23.85 -12.81
N GLY A 345 31.76 24.59 -13.51
CA GLY A 345 31.82 24.77 -14.98
C GLY A 345 30.57 24.42 -15.82
N GLU A 346 29.88 25.50 -16.25
CA GLU A 346 28.98 25.84 -17.39
C GLU A 346 28.24 24.84 -18.33
N VAL A 347 27.13 25.36 -18.90
CA VAL A 347 25.90 24.70 -19.41
C VAL A 347 25.63 25.00 -20.91
N ASN A 348 24.96 24.08 -21.63
CA ASN A 348 24.08 24.39 -22.79
C ASN A 348 22.95 23.33 -22.96
N VAL A 349 21.77 23.78 -23.42
CA VAL A 349 20.44 23.10 -23.36
C VAL A 349 19.97 22.57 -24.72
N TRP A 350 19.35 21.38 -24.82
CA TRP A 350 18.52 20.94 -25.98
C TRP A 350 17.45 19.85 -25.64
N LEU A 351 16.38 19.74 -26.45
CA LEU A 351 15.06 19.08 -26.24
C LEU A 351 14.81 17.79 -27.09
N GLY A 352 14.07 16.80 -26.54
CA GLY A 352 13.36 15.67 -27.24
C GLY A 352 14.23 14.45 -27.64
N GLU A 353 13.88 13.16 -27.54
CA GLU A 353 12.66 12.38 -27.88
C GLU A 353 12.49 11.08 -27.02
N CYS A 354 11.38 10.33 -27.21
CA CYS A 354 11.02 9.10 -26.47
C CYS A 354 11.36 7.79 -27.21
N MET A 355 11.92 6.80 -26.50
CA MET A 355 11.98 5.38 -26.94
C MET A 355 11.56 4.43 -25.81
N ALA A 356 10.92 3.33 -26.19
CA ALA A 356 10.41 2.27 -25.31
C ALA A 356 11.53 1.62 -24.49
N VAL A 357 11.29 1.47 -23.18
CA VAL A 357 12.23 0.89 -22.22
C VAL A 357 12.07 -0.64 -22.21
N ASP A 358 13.18 -1.35 -22.38
CA ASP A 358 13.28 -2.79 -22.08
C ASP A 358 13.27 -2.99 -20.56
N HIS A 359 12.07 -3.22 -20.01
CA HIS A 359 11.83 -3.35 -18.57
C HIS A 359 12.72 -4.42 -17.93
N ASP A 360 13.00 -5.52 -18.64
CA ASP A 360 13.78 -6.65 -18.11
C ASP A 360 15.22 -6.26 -17.78
N ARG A 361 15.82 -5.35 -18.54
CA ARG A 361 17.20 -4.91 -18.33
C ARG A 361 17.35 -3.92 -17.18
N LEU A 362 16.45 -2.94 -17.09
CA LEU A 362 16.42 -1.98 -15.98
C LEU A 362 16.18 -2.72 -14.66
N PHE A 363 15.28 -3.71 -14.69
CA PHE A 363 14.97 -4.56 -13.54
C PHE A 363 16.18 -5.41 -13.13
N LYS A 364 16.88 -6.05 -14.08
CA LYS A 364 18.13 -6.80 -13.80
C LYS A 364 19.23 -5.93 -13.20
N GLU A 365 19.43 -4.70 -13.68
CA GLU A 365 20.46 -3.79 -13.15
C GLU A 365 20.11 -3.25 -11.76
N LEU A 366 18.82 -2.94 -11.51
CA LEU A 366 18.29 -2.63 -10.18
C LEU A 366 18.50 -3.79 -9.22
N ILE A 367 18.12 -5.00 -9.63
CA ILE A 367 18.32 -6.26 -8.90
C ILE A 367 19.79 -6.43 -8.51
N THR A 368 20.72 -6.32 -9.46
CA THR A 368 22.15 -6.54 -9.18
C THR A 368 22.74 -5.49 -8.23
N THR A 369 22.22 -4.27 -8.26
CA THR A 369 22.74 -3.15 -7.46
C THR A 369 22.20 -3.17 -6.04
N PHE A 370 20.90 -3.38 -5.88
CA PHE A 370 20.22 -3.24 -4.60
C PHE A 370 19.79 -4.56 -3.96
N PHE A 371 19.73 -5.68 -4.69
CA PHE A 371 19.00 -6.89 -4.26
C PHE A 371 19.74 -8.24 -4.39
N VAL A 372 20.90 -8.35 -5.06
CA VAL A 372 21.64 -9.65 -5.23
C VAL A 372 22.75 -9.84 -4.24
#